data_AF-A0A0F8XQW7-F1
#
_entry.id   AF-A0A0F8XQW7-F1
#
_cell.length_a   1.000
_cell.length_b   1.000
_cell.length_c   1.000
_cell.angle_alpha   90.00
_cell.angle_beta   90.00
_cell.angle_gamma   90.00
#
_symmetry.space_group_name_H-M   'P 1'
#
loop_
_entity.id
_entity.type
_entity.pdbx_description
1 polymer ?
#
loop_
_entity_poly.entity_id
_entity_poly.type
_entity_poly.pdbx_seq_one_letter_code
_entity_poly.pdbx_strand_id
1 'polypeptide(L)'
;MKNIEDNVNLSAKKYLNALGNNPPIHHDTKFGKNVRLGYGVVIEKDCEIGDNSFIGHHTILRPGTKIGNDCVIGHLTVFEGNCTIGDRVLIHAQCH
;
A
#
# COMPACT_ATOMS: atom_id res chain seq x y z
N MET A 1 17.24 -7.84 7.11
CA MET A 1 15.95 -7.42 6.54
C MET A 1 15.89 -5.90 6.68
N LYS A 2 15.71 -5.14 5.59
CA LYS A 2 15.61 -3.67 5.68
C LYS A 2 14.30 -3.31 6.38
N ASN A 3 14.37 -2.47 7.41
CA ASN A 3 13.20 -2.03 8.16
C ASN A 3 12.19 -1.37 7.21
N ILE A 4 10.90 -1.72 7.36
CA ILE A 4 9.76 -1.03 6.73
C ILE A 4 9.84 0.51 6.96
N GLU A 5 10.51 0.90 8.04
CA GLU A 5 10.68 2.27 8.52
C GLU A 5 11.51 3.19 7.61
N ASP A 6 12.38 2.64 6.75
CA ASP A 6 13.32 3.42 5.94
C ASP A 6 12.71 3.91 4.61
N ASN A 7 11.71 3.20 4.09
CA ASN A 7 11.19 3.41 2.72
C ASN A 7 9.79 4.03 2.65
N VAL A 8 9.10 4.16 3.79
CA VAL A 8 7.72 4.67 3.86
C VAL A 8 7.67 6.03 4.54
N ASN A 9 6.96 6.99 3.93
CA ASN A 9 6.86 8.36 4.44
C ASN A 9 5.94 8.48 5.69
N LEU A 10 6.15 9.54 6.47
CA LEU A 10 5.77 9.74 7.88
C LEU A 10 4.29 9.46 8.26
N SER A 11 3.35 9.50 7.33
CA SER A 11 1.92 9.18 7.59
C SER A 11 1.74 7.72 8.03
N ALA A 12 2.37 6.77 7.35
CA ALA A 12 2.25 5.34 7.64
C ALA A 12 2.95 4.92 8.94
N LYS A 13 4.02 5.63 9.32
CA LYS A 13 4.82 5.34 10.53
C LYS A 13 3.98 5.35 11.81
N LYS A 14 2.93 6.19 11.85
CA LYS A 14 2.01 6.26 12.98
C LYS A 14 1.05 5.07 13.03
N TYR A 15 0.75 4.44 11.90
CA TYR A 15 -0.28 3.41 11.76
C TYR A 15 0.20 1.99 11.99
N LEU A 16 1.49 1.70 11.86
CA LEU A 16 2.04 0.38 12.22
C LEU A 16 1.61 -0.07 13.64
N ASN A 17 1.39 0.89 14.55
CA ASN A 17 1.10 0.66 15.96
C ASN A 17 -0.27 1.22 16.43
N ALA A 18 -1.10 1.79 15.54
CA ALA A 18 -2.26 2.60 15.97
C ALA A 18 -3.54 1.82 16.31
N LEU A 19 -3.67 0.58 15.84
CA LEU A 19 -4.89 -0.22 16.05
C LEU A 19 -4.47 -1.55 16.66
N GLY A 20 -4.74 -1.72 17.96
CA GLY A 20 -4.43 -2.96 18.68
C GLY A 20 -4.92 -4.22 17.97
N ASN A 21 -4.14 -5.29 18.11
CA ASN A 21 -4.34 -6.66 17.62
C ASN A 21 -4.38 -6.92 16.10
N ASN A 22 -4.44 -5.91 15.22
CA ASN A 22 -4.20 -6.14 13.79
C ASN A 22 -3.63 -4.89 13.11
N PRO A 23 -2.33 -4.83 12.81
CA PRO A 23 -1.75 -3.67 12.17
C PRO A 23 -2.40 -3.49 10.80
N PRO A 24 -2.77 -2.25 10.42
CA PRO A 24 -3.37 -1.98 9.11
C PRO A 24 -2.42 -2.31 7.95
N ILE A 25 -1.12 -2.49 8.19
CA ILE A 25 -0.14 -2.91 7.20
C ILE A 25 0.53 -4.18 7.72
N HIS A 26 0.45 -5.26 6.94
CA HIS A 26 1.05 -6.53 7.31
C HIS A 26 2.58 -6.45 7.25
N HIS A 27 3.26 -7.11 8.19
CA HIS A 27 4.70 -6.98 8.43
C HIS A 27 5.60 -7.57 7.32
N ASP A 28 5.04 -8.34 6.39
CA ASP A 28 5.75 -8.93 5.25
C ASP A 28 5.65 -8.08 3.98
N THR A 29 4.86 -6.98 4.03
CA THR A 29 4.65 -6.10 2.88
C THR A 29 5.98 -5.57 2.37
N LYS A 30 6.21 -5.69 1.06
CA LYS A 30 7.42 -5.16 0.42
C LYS A 30 7.13 -3.78 -0.16
N PHE A 31 7.97 -2.83 0.20
CA PHE A 31 7.92 -1.47 -0.30
C PHE A 31 9.16 -1.15 -1.13
N GLY A 32 8.93 -0.55 -2.30
CA GLY A 32 9.92 0.20 -3.05
C GLY A 32 10.32 1.51 -2.37
N LYS A 33 11.17 2.28 -3.04
CA LYS A 33 11.63 3.60 -2.60
C LYS A 33 10.54 4.65 -2.80
N ASN A 34 10.49 5.64 -1.92
CA ASN A 34 9.62 6.82 -2.04
C ASN A 34 8.11 6.50 -2.13
N VAL A 35 7.67 5.37 -1.57
CA VAL A 35 6.25 5.03 -1.51
C VAL A 35 5.51 5.99 -0.58
N ARG A 36 4.37 6.49 -1.05
CA ARG A 36 3.50 7.40 -0.30
C ARG A 36 2.17 6.72 -0.02
N LEU A 37 1.78 6.66 1.25
CA LEU A 37 0.51 6.08 1.67
C LEU A 37 -0.41 7.15 2.26
N GLY A 38 -1.67 7.13 1.84
CA GLY A 38 -2.75 7.90 2.41
C GLY A 38 -3.15 7.42 3.81
N TYR A 39 -4.02 8.19 4.47
CA TYR A 39 -4.55 7.80 5.78
C TYR A 39 -5.47 6.58 5.68
N GLY A 40 -5.38 5.70 6.68
CA GLY A 40 -6.27 4.53 6.80
C GLY A 40 -6.14 3.49 5.70
N VAL A 41 -5.02 3.46 4.97
CA VAL A 41 -4.70 2.39 4.01
C VAL A 41 -4.56 1.06 4.76
N VAL A 42 -5.15 0.01 4.20
CA VAL A 42 -5.00 -1.37 4.67
C VAL A 42 -4.21 -2.17 3.65
N ILE A 43 -3.16 -2.85 4.09
CA ILE A 43 -2.32 -3.72 3.25
C ILE A 43 -2.21 -5.07 3.94
N GLU A 44 -2.77 -6.10 3.32
CA GLU A 44 -2.74 -7.47 3.84
C GLU A 44 -1.46 -8.19 3.39
N LYS A 45 -1.32 -9.46 3.82
CA LYS A 45 -0.12 -10.28 3.60
C LYS A 45 0.32 -10.38 2.13
N ASP A 46 1.61 -10.64 1.93
CA ASP A 46 2.21 -10.90 0.62
C ASP A 46 2.03 -9.77 -0.43
N CYS A 47 1.74 -8.54 0.01
CA CYS A 47 1.60 -7.40 -0.90
C CYS A 47 2.95 -6.78 -1.27
N GLU A 48 3.03 -6.24 -2.48
CA GLU A 48 4.21 -5.55 -3.01
C GLU A 48 3.80 -4.20 -3.62
N ILE A 49 4.52 -3.13 -3.29
CA ILE A 49 4.31 -1.79 -3.87
C ILE A 49 5.62 -1.27 -4.43
N GLY A 50 5.65 -0.98 -5.73
CA GLY A 50 6.82 -0.49 -6.46
C GLY A 50 7.23 0.95 -6.13
N ASP A 51 8.37 1.35 -6.67
CA ASP A 51 9.01 2.64 -6.43
C ASP A 51 8.10 3.81 -6.84
N ASN A 52 8.19 4.92 -6.10
CA ASN A 52 7.50 6.20 -6.34
C ASN A 52 5.96 6.17 -6.38
N SER A 53 5.35 5.03 -6.11
CA SER A 53 3.90 4.84 -6.15
C SER A 53 3.17 5.54 -4.99
N PHE A 54 1.96 5.99 -5.27
CA PHE A 54 1.04 6.58 -4.29
C PHE A 54 -0.19 5.71 -4.10
N ILE A 55 -0.53 5.41 -2.85
CA ILE A 55 -1.75 4.72 -2.45
C ILE A 55 -2.70 5.70 -1.77
N GLY A 56 -3.87 5.91 -2.37
CA GLY A 56 -4.92 6.80 -1.87
C GLY A 56 -5.49 6.37 -0.52
N HIS A 57 -6.14 7.32 0.16
CA HIS A 57 -6.68 7.13 1.52
C HIS A 57 -7.73 6.03 1.55
N HIS A 58 -7.78 5.26 2.62
CA HIS A 58 -8.75 4.16 2.82
C HIS A 58 -8.76 3.13 1.69
N THR A 59 -7.66 3.00 0.95
CA THR A 59 -7.47 1.93 -0.04
C THR A 59 -7.16 0.62 0.67
N ILE A 60 -7.69 -0.48 0.14
CA ILE A 60 -7.46 -1.83 0.66
C ILE A 60 -6.72 -2.65 -0.40
N LEU A 61 -5.51 -3.09 -0.07
CA LEU A 61 -4.76 -4.08 -0.84
C LEU A 61 -4.95 -5.44 -0.15
N ARG A 62 -5.80 -6.30 -0.72
CA ARG A 62 -6.01 -7.66 -0.19
C ARG A 62 -4.82 -8.58 -0.54
N PRO A 63 -4.72 -9.79 0.04
CA PRO A 63 -3.50 -10.59 0.03
C PRO A 63 -2.94 -10.83 -1.37
N GLY A 64 -1.62 -10.73 -1.50
CA GLY A 64 -0.93 -10.99 -2.77
C GLY A 64 -1.10 -9.91 -3.84
N THR A 65 -1.69 -8.75 -3.52
CA THR A 65 -1.80 -7.63 -4.45
C THR A 65 -0.43 -7.03 -4.75
N LYS A 66 -0.13 -6.81 -6.03
CA LYS A 66 1.13 -6.23 -6.51
C LYS A 66 0.88 -4.97 -7.29
N ILE A 67 1.47 -3.86 -6.83
CA ILE A 67 1.45 -2.57 -7.50
C ILE A 67 2.83 -2.30 -8.09
N GLY A 68 2.90 -2.01 -9.38
CA GLY A 68 4.14 -1.63 -10.07
C GLY A 68 4.71 -0.27 -9.64
N ASN A 69 5.73 0.17 -10.37
CA ASN A 69 6.40 1.45 -10.16
C ASN A 69 5.62 2.61 -10.77
N ASP A 70 5.78 3.80 -10.17
CA ASP A 70 5.20 5.05 -10.67
C ASP A 70 3.66 5.01 -10.81
N CYS A 71 2.98 4.24 -9.96
CA CYS A 71 1.54 4.10 -9.97
C CYS A 71 0.85 5.12 -9.07
N VAL A 72 -0.39 5.45 -9.43
CA VAL A 72 -1.27 6.31 -8.62
C VAL A 72 -2.58 5.57 -8.41
N ILE A 73 -2.84 5.18 -7.17
CA ILE A 73 -4.07 4.50 -6.78
C ILE A 73 -4.98 5.49 -6.06
N GLY A 74 -6.19 5.67 -6.57
CA GLY A 74 -7.19 6.57 -6.01
C GLY A 74 -7.72 6.13 -4.66
N HIS A 75 -8.30 7.08 -3.93
CA HIS A 75 -8.89 6.85 -2.60
C HIS A 75 -10.04 5.84 -2.64
N LEU A 76 -10.29 5.16 -1.52
CA LEU A 76 -11.41 4.22 -1.36
C LEU A 76 -11.44 3.10 -2.41
N THR A 77 -10.27 2.72 -2.93
CA THR A 77 -10.14 1.64 -3.92
C THR A 77 -9.92 0.30 -3.20
N VAL A 78 -10.44 -0.78 -3.76
CA VAL A 78 -10.21 -2.14 -3.26
C VAL A 78 -9.62 -2.99 -4.39
N PHE A 79 -8.66 -3.84 -4.07
CA PHE A 79 -8.20 -4.90 -4.97
C PHE A 79 -8.49 -6.25 -4.34
N GLU A 80 -9.20 -7.14 -5.04
CA GLU A 80 -9.69 -8.44 -4.50
C GLU A 80 -8.62 -9.54 -4.36
N GLY A 81 -7.37 -9.15 -4.10
CA GLY A 81 -6.27 -10.05 -3.83
C GLY A 81 -5.72 -10.69 -5.10
N ASN A 82 -4.42 -11.01 -5.08
CA ASN A 82 -3.68 -11.52 -6.25
C ASN A 82 -3.78 -10.65 -7.52
N CYS A 83 -4.23 -9.39 -7.39
CA CYS A 83 -4.24 -8.44 -8.50
C CYS A 83 -2.81 -8.00 -8.81
N THR A 84 -2.48 -7.89 -10.10
CA THR A 84 -1.20 -7.32 -10.54
C THR A 84 -1.47 -6.08 -11.37
N ILE A 85 -0.94 -4.96 -10.90
CA ILE A 85 -1.00 -3.65 -11.55
C ILE A 85 0.40 -3.37 -12.09
N GLY A 86 0.51 -3.17 -13.41
CA GLY A 86 1.77 -2.86 -14.06
C GLY A 86 2.31 -1.47 -13.70
N ASP A 87 3.46 -1.10 -14.27
CA ASP A 87 4.06 0.20 -14.04
C ASP A 87 3.27 1.34 -14.70
N ARG A 88 3.32 2.53 -14.10
CA ARG A 88 2.73 3.78 -14.62
C ARG A 88 1.21 3.71 -14.81
N VAL A 89 0.54 2.95 -13.97
CA VAL A 89 -0.93 2.84 -13.99
C VAL A 89 -1.54 3.88 -13.06
N LEU A 90 -2.58 4.55 -13.58
CA LEU A 90 -3.48 5.40 -12.81
C LEU A 90 -4.81 4.68 -12.62
N ILE A 91 -5.21 4.49 -11.37
CA ILE A 91 -6.55 3.99 -10.99
C ILE A 91 -7.26 5.11 -10.25
N HIS A 92 -8.46 5.47 -10.70
CA HIS A 92 -9.24 6.53 -10.08
C HIS A 92 -9.81 6.10 -8.72
N ALA A 93 -10.43 7.03 -8.00
CA ALA A 93 -11.04 6.73 -6.71
C ALA A 93 -12.28 5.84 -6.85
N GLN A 94 -12.60 5.10 -5.80
CA GLN A 94 -13.80 4.24 -5.71
C GLN A 94 -13.84 3.14 -6.79
N CYS A 95 -12.67 2.60 -7.16
CA CYS A 95 -12.59 1.42 -8.01
C CYS A 95 -12.55 0.13 -7.18
N HIS A 96 -12.93 -0.97 -7.82
CA HIS A 96 -12.93 -2.31 -7.25
C HIS A 96 -12.49 -3.31 -8.32
#